data_AF-R6TER0-F1
#
_entry.id   AF-R6TER0-F1
#
_cell.length_a   1.000
_cell.length_b   1.000
_cell.length_c   1.000
_cell.angle_alpha   90.00
_cell.angle_beta   90.00
_cell.angle_gamma   90.00
#
_symmetry.space_group_name_H-M   'P 1'
#
loop_
_entity.id
_entity.type
_entity.pdbx_description
1 polymer ?
#
loop_
_entity_poly.entity_id
_entity_poly.type
_entity_poly.pdbx_seq_one_letter_code
_entity_poly.pdbx_strand_id
1 'polypeptide(L)'
;MIGLLLWKIPEKRGRSLRVGERSILHMRFTCAEIARGPKTPEAVLRRRVSAAGKRLRKLGITRAVLPDEFAYQDLLERQGIRAVSTVTLRRALAADWARAVMEAKALSPGTARIAVAGAQLTGELVRVVTELSLRNRYVLLDLPYGGEELCRQLRREYGVSLLLSPAKEQLEGADVLLLFDRREDLKPGGAVLPLYEGASTPLPPLLLPPAMEERLPVGADRGQLLAALREAGALRPGQITVGVPQTETQKMLPT
;
A
#
# COMPACT_ATOMS: atom_id res chain seq x y z
N MET A 1 6.30 18.73 -0.72
CA MET A 1 7.19 18.23 0.36
C MET A 1 6.38 17.33 1.28
N ILE A 2 6.91 16.16 1.67
CA ILE A 2 6.21 15.19 2.53
C ILE A 2 6.80 15.26 3.95
N GLY A 3 5.94 15.21 4.96
CA GLY A 3 6.35 15.12 6.36
C GLY A 3 6.73 13.69 6.75
N LEU A 4 7.60 13.54 7.74
CA LEU A 4 7.91 12.26 8.36
C LEU A 4 7.76 12.41 9.86
N LEU A 5 6.89 11.65 10.50
CA LEU A 5 6.76 11.64 11.96
C LEU A 5 7.47 10.41 12.50
N LEU A 6 8.31 10.62 13.53
CA LEU A 6 9.02 9.54 14.22
C LEU A 6 8.84 9.66 15.73
N TRP A 7 8.70 8.52 16.40
CA TRP A 7 8.83 8.45 17.85
C TRP A 7 10.30 8.45 18.24
N LYS A 8 10.64 9.22 19.28
CA LYS A 8 11.98 9.24 19.85
C LYS A 8 11.93 9.08 21.36
N ILE A 9 12.87 8.32 21.91
CA ILE A 9 13.01 8.17 23.36
C ILE A 9 13.45 9.53 23.95
N PRO A 10 12.79 10.03 25.00
CA PRO A 10 13.16 11.31 25.61
C PRO A 10 14.54 11.25 26.25
N GLU A 11 15.44 12.14 25.81
CA GLU A 11 16.71 12.42 26.49
C GLU A 11 16.46 13.28 27.74
N LYS A 12 17.25 13.11 28.82
CA LYS A 12 17.10 13.81 30.11
C LYS A 12 17.03 15.36 30.01
N ARG A 13 17.49 15.97 28.92
CA ARG A 13 17.38 17.42 28.62
C ARG A 13 16.93 17.72 27.17
N GLY A 14 16.26 16.76 26.51
CA GLY A 14 15.87 16.89 25.11
C GLY A 14 14.58 17.69 24.89
N ARG A 15 14.52 18.48 23.81
CA ARG A 15 13.27 19.08 23.32
C ARG A 15 12.22 18.00 23.07
N SER A 16 10.98 18.24 23.51
CA SER A 16 9.84 17.31 23.36
C SER A 16 9.37 17.11 21.92
N LEU A 17 9.70 18.06 21.04
CA LEU A 17 9.40 18.04 19.61
C LEU A 17 10.55 18.72 18.85
N ARG A 18 11.24 17.97 17.98
CA ARG A 18 12.25 18.51 17.05
C ARG A 18 11.69 18.43 15.64
N VAL A 19 11.81 19.52 14.88
CA VAL A 19 11.44 19.55 13.47
C VAL A 19 12.69 19.92 12.69
N GLY A 20 13.01 19.16 11.64
CA GLY A 20 14.18 19.39 10.80
C GLY A 20 14.01 18.66 9.47
N GLU A 21 14.91 18.93 8.53
CA GLU A 21 14.90 18.22 7.27
C GLU A 21 15.79 16.98 7.32
N ARG A 22 15.35 15.91 6.67
CA ARG A 22 16.10 14.66 6.53
C ARG A 22 16.00 14.17 5.09
N SER A 23 17.13 13.78 4.51
CA SER A 23 17.17 13.14 3.19
C SER A 23 17.16 11.62 3.35
N ILE A 24 16.25 10.94 2.66
CA ILE A 24 16.11 9.48 2.61
C ILE A 24 16.06 9.07 1.14
N LEU A 25 16.97 8.19 0.71
CA LEU A 25 17.08 7.73 -0.69
C LEU A 25 16.95 8.87 -1.73
N HIS A 26 17.59 10.02 -1.48
CA HIS A 26 17.58 11.21 -2.35
C HIS A 26 16.28 12.03 -2.35
N MET A 27 15.31 11.70 -1.49
CA MET A 27 14.12 12.50 -1.24
C MET A 27 14.24 13.27 0.09
N ARG A 28 13.86 14.56 0.09
CA ARG A 28 13.80 15.40 1.29
C ARG A 28 12.46 15.25 2.00
N PHE A 29 12.52 14.89 3.27
CA PHE A 29 11.39 14.86 4.20
C PHE A 29 11.55 15.94 5.27
N THR A 30 10.44 16.54 5.67
CA THR A 30 10.41 17.35 6.90
C THR A 30 10.08 16.44 8.07
N CYS A 31 11.09 16.08 8.84
CA CYS A 31 10.99 15.17 9.96
C CYS A 31 10.52 15.91 11.22
N ALA A 32 9.47 15.40 11.86
CA ALA A 32 9.00 15.79 13.18
C ALA A 32 9.24 14.62 14.16
N GLU A 33 10.28 14.74 14.98
CA GLU A 33 10.58 13.78 16.05
C GLU A 33 9.79 14.15 17.30
N ILE A 34 8.91 13.24 17.73
CA ILE A 34 8.08 13.42 18.93
C ILE A 34 8.63 12.54 20.06
N ALA A 35 8.93 13.16 21.19
CA ALA A 35 9.37 12.42 22.37
C ALA A 35 8.24 11.52 22.90
N ARG A 36 8.47 10.21 22.97
CA ARG A 36 7.59 9.20 23.57
C ARG A 36 8.43 8.27 24.44
N GLY A 37 8.29 8.41 25.76
CA GLY A 37 8.84 7.48 26.75
C GLY A 37 7.81 6.43 27.18
N PRO A 38 8.23 5.32 27.82
CA PRO A 38 7.38 4.17 28.15
C PRO A 38 6.22 4.50 29.10
N LYS A 39 6.35 5.55 29.92
CA LYS A 39 5.31 6.02 30.86
C LYS A 39 4.73 7.39 30.50
N THR A 40 4.81 7.81 29.23
CA THR A 40 4.32 9.14 28.83
C THR A 40 2.80 9.15 28.88
N PRO A 41 2.15 10.07 29.64
CA PRO A 41 0.70 10.13 29.69
C PRO A 41 0.09 10.42 28.32
N GLU A 42 -1.05 9.81 28.02
CA GLU A 42 -1.71 9.94 26.72
C GLU A 42 -2.06 11.40 26.38
N ALA A 43 -2.55 12.17 27.37
CA ALA A 43 -2.86 13.58 27.20
C ALA A 43 -1.64 14.41 26.75
N VAL A 44 -0.44 14.06 27.22
CA VAL A 44 0.81 14.71 26.82
C VAL A 44 1.17 14.34 25.38
N LEU A 45 1.01 13.08 25.00
CA LEU A 45 1.23 12.63 23.62
C LEU A 45 0.28 13.31 22.63
N ARG A 46 -1.02 13.37 22.94
CA ARG A 46 -2.02 14.08 22.12
C ARG A 46 -1.65 15.54 21.89
N ARG A 47 -1.22 16.26 22.94
CA ARG A 47 -0.74 17.64 22.84
C ARG A 47 0.51 17.77 21.96
N ARG A 48 1.48 16.85 22.11
CA ARG A 48 2.71 16.83 21.30
C ARG A 48 2.42 16.54 19.83
N VAL A 49 1.56 15.57 19.54
CA VAL A 49 1.11 15.25 18.17
C VAL A 49 0.39 16.42 17.53
N SER A 50 -0.53 17.07 18.25
CA SER A 50 -1.21 18.27 17.76
C SER A 50 -0.22 19.41 17.47
N ALA A 51 0.75 19.64 18.35
CA ALA A 51 1.81 20.63 18.13
C ALA A 51 2.69 20.30 16.92
N ALA A 52 3.03 19.02 16.72
CA ALA A 52 3.76 18.55 15.55
C ALA A 52 2.95 18.81 14.27
N GLY A 53 1.65 18.46 14.27
CA GLY A 53 0.76 18.73 13.16
C GLY A 53 0.67 20.22 12.82
N LYS A 54 0.47 21.08 13.81
CA LYS A 54 0.44 22.55 13.60
C LYS A 54 1.76 23.07 13.00
N ARG A 55 2.91 22.57 13.46
CA ARG A 55 4.22 22.99 12.93
C ARG A 55 4.42 22.53 11.49
N LEU A 56 4.10 21.28 11.18
CA LEU A 56 4.19 20.75 9.82
C LEU A 56 3.27 21.51 8.87
N ARG A 57 2.04 21.82 9.30
CA ARG A 57 1.09 22.61 8.50
C ARG A 57 1.60 24.03 8.21
N LYS A 58 2.24 24.69 9.19
CA LYS A 58 2.90 26.00 8.99
C LYS A 58 4.03 25.95 7.96
N LEU A 59 4.68 24.80 7.80
CA LEU A 59 5.70 24.55 6.78
C LEU A 59 5.09 24.14 5.42
N GLY A 60 3.77 24.24 5.26
CA GLY A 60 3.08 23.92 4.00
C GLY A 60 2.86 22.42 3.75
N ILE A 61 3.09 21.57 4.75
CA ILE A 61 2.98 20.12 4.61
C ILE A 61 1.53 19.69 4.80
N THR A 62 1.03 18.90 3.86
CA THR A 62 -0.35 18.40 3.84
C THR A 62 -0.44 16.88 3.94
N ARG A 63 0.68 16.18 3.70
CA ARG A 63 0.81 14.71 3.79
C ARG A 63 2.03 14.34 4.60
N ALA A 64 1.92 13.33 5.44
CA ALA A 64 3.04 12.82 6.22
C ALA A 64 3.03 11.30 6.36
N VAL A 65 4.23 10.71 6.36
CA VAL A 65 4.45 9.32 6.77
C VAL A 65 4.36 9.27 8.28
N LEU A 66 3.48 8.41 8.78
CA LEU A 66 3.23 8.24 10.21
C LEU A 66 4.19 7.20 10.82
N PRO A 67 4.39 7.20 12.15
CA PRO A 67 5.04 6.09 12.82
C PRO A 67 4.27 4.78 12.64
N ASP A 68 4.94 3.65 12.84
CA ASP A 68 4.27 2.35 12.92
C ASP A 68 3.21 2.36 14.04
N GLU A 69 2.05 1.73 13.77
CA GLU A 69 0.92 1.61 14.71
C GLU A 69 0.46 2.95 15.32
N PHE A 70 0.27 3.97 14.48
CA PHE A 70 -0.05 5.32 14.94
C PHE A 70 -1.54 5.52 15.28
N ALA A 71 -1.85 5.60 16.58
CA ALA A 71 -3.22 5.75 17.08
C ALA A 71 -3.83 7.17 17.00
N TYR A 72 -3.06 8.19 16.57
CA TYR A 72 -3.49 9.61 16.66
C TYR A 72 -3.74 10.26 15.29
N GLN A 73 -4.09 9.47 14.28
CA GLN A 73 -4.28 9.96 12.91
C GLN A 73 -5.35 11.05 12.84
N ASP A 74 -6.50 10.85 13.49
CA ASP A 74 -7.60 11.83 13.54
C ASP A 74 -7.16 13.22 14.02
N LEU A 75 -6.20 13.27 14.95
CA LEU A 75 -5.68 14.54 15.46
C LEU A 75 -4.88 15.29 14.40
N LEU A 76 -4.12 14.59 13.55
CA LEU A 76 -3.37 15.18 12.45
C LEU A 76 -4.30 15.62 11.32
N GLU A 77 -5.32 14.82 11.03
CA GLU A 77 -6.32 15.16 10.02
C GLU A 77 -7.08 16.44 10.38
N ARG A 78 -7.43 16.63 11.67
CA ARG A 78 -7.99 17.89 12.18
C ARG A 78 -7.04 19.09 12.03
N GLN A 79 -5.73 18.87 11.94
CA GLN A 79 -4.74 19.92 11.62
C GLN A 79 -4.48 20.07 10.11
N GLY A 80 -5.21 19.34 9.27
CA GLY A 80 -5.07 19.36 7.81
C GLY A 80 -3.85 18.59 7.29
N ILE A 81 -3.37 17.58 8.04
CA ILE A 81 -2.32 16.66 7.62
C ILE A 81 -2.91 15.26 7.49
N ARG A 82 -2.82 14.70 6.30
CA ARG A 82 -3.23 13.33 6.01
C ARG A 82 -2.05 12.38 6.04
N ALA A 83 -2.32 11.12 6.36
CA ALA A 83 -1.35 10.05 6.13
C ALA A 83 -1.01 9.98 4.63
N VAL A 84 0.21 9.52 4.31
CA VAL A 84 0.52 9.17 2.92
C VAL A 84 -0.31 7.96 2.51
N SER A 85 -1.06 8.08 1.42
CA SER A 85 -1.83 6.96 0.89
C SER A 85 -0.91 5.87 0.35
N THR A 86 -1.29 4.61 0.57
CA THR A 86 -0.60 3.44 0.00
C THR A 86 -1.26 2.95 -1.29
N VAL A 87 -2.34 3.57 -1.76
CA VAL A 87 -3.13 3.09 -2.91
C VAL A 87 -2.31 2.99 -4.18
N THR A 88 -1.51 4.02 -4.48
CA THR A 88 -0.66 4.05 -5.67
C THR A 88 0.41 2.95 -5.62
N LEU A 89 0.92 2.64 -4.43
CA LEU A 89 1.85 1.53 -4.22
C LEU A 89 1.15 0.17 -4.36
N ARG A 90 -0.04 0.00 -3.77
CA ARG A 90 -0.86 -1.22 -3.90
C ARG A 90 -1.15 -1.54 -5.35
N ARG A 91 -1.64 -0.56 -6.11
CA ARG A 91 -1.96 -0.69 -7.53
C ARG A 91 -0.74 -0.91 -8.41
N ALA A 92 0.41 -0.37 -8.01
CA ALA A 92 1.69 -0.65 -8.65
C ALA A 92 2.17 -2.08 -8.49
N LEU A 93 1.94 -2.66 -7.31
CA LEU A 93 2.37 -4.01 -6.97
C LEU A 93 1.29 -5.06 -7.22
N ALA A 94 0.12 -4.67 -7.74
CA ALA A 94 -1.06 -5.53 -7.76
C ALA A 94 -0.88 -6.84 -8.52
N ALA A 95 -0.23 -6.82 -9.69
CA ALA A 95 0.02 -8.04 -10.47
C ALA A 95 1.04 -8.96 -9.79
N ASP A 96 2.12 -8.40 -9.23
CA ASP A 96 3.09 -9.17 -8.45
C ASP A 96 2.51 -9.69 -7.13
N TRP A 97 1.62 -8.93 -6.51
CA TRP A 97 0.90 -9.35 -5.30
C TRP A 97 -0.06 -10.49 -5.62
N ALA A 98 -0.83 -10.40 -6.71
CA ALA A 98 -1.67 -11.50 -7.16
C ALA A 98 -0.84 -12.77 -7.42
N ARG A 99 0.32 -12.63 -8.09
CA ARG A 99 1.26 -13.73 -8.29
C ARG A 99 1.76 -14.35 -6.98
N ALA A 100 2.19 -13.52 -6.03
CA ALA A 100 2.67 -14.01 -4.73
C ALA A 100 1.57 -14.74 -3.93
N VAL A 101 0.32 -14.26 -4.01
CA VAL A 101 -0.84 -14.92 -3.41
C VAL A 101 -1.14 -16.26 -4.10
N MET A 102 -1.07 -16.31 -5.43
CA MET A 102 -1.24 -17.55 -6.17
C MET A 102 -0.18 -18.59 -5.81
N GLU A 103 1.09 -18.17 -5.74
CA GLU A 103 2.20 -19.02 -5.35
C GLU A 103 2.01 -19.57 -3.93
N ALA A 104 1.66 -18.70 -2.97
CA ALA A 104 1.37 -19.10 -1.60
C ALA A 104 0.20 -20.10 -1.48
N LYS A 105 -0.75 -20.07 -2.42
CA LYS A 105 -1.90 -20.98 -2.48
C LYS A 105 -1.70 -22.16 -3.45
N ALA A 106 -0.51 -22.34 -4.02
CA ALA A 106 -0.22 -23.36 -5.03
C ALA A 106 -1.18 -23.33 -6.25
N LEU A 107 -1.64 -22.15 -6.64
CA LEU A 107 -2.54 -21.94 -7.76
C LEU A 107 -1.77 -21.83 -9.07
N SER A 108 -2.15 -22.62 -10.08
CA SER A 108 -1.51 -22.56 -11.39
C SER A 108 -2.03 -21.40 -12.24
N PRO A 109 -1.18 -20.69 -13.01
CA PRO A 109 -1.65 -19.63 -13.91
C PRO A 109 -2.62 -20.10 -15.00
N GLY A 110 -2.58 -21.39 -15.34
CA GLY A 110 -3.45 -21.99 -16.36
C GLY A 110 -4.86 -22.34 -15.87
N THR A 111 -5.09 -22.42 -14.55
CA THR A 111 -6.38 -22.82 -13.96
C THR A 111 -6.98 -21.77 -13.04
N ALA A 112 -6.15 -20.92 -12.42
CA ALA A 112 -6.63 -19.93 -11.47
C ALA A 112 -7.51 -18.88 -12.14
N ARG A 113 -8.64 -18.57 -11.50
CA ARG A 113 -9.56 -17.49 -11.89
C ARG A 113 -9.17 -16.21 -11.16
N ILE A 114 -8.77 -15.19 -11.91
CA ILE A 114 -8.42 -13.89 -11.37
C ILE A 114 -9.47 -12.88 -11.79
N ALA A 115 -10.12 -12.24 -10.82
CA ALA A 115 -11.08 -11.20 -11.08
C ALA A 115 -10.49 -9.82 -10.74
N VAL A 116 -10.76 -8.84 -11.59
CA VAL A 116 -10.45 -7.42 -11.34
C VAL A 116 -11.74 -6.64 -11.41
N ALA A 117 -12.09 -5.95 -10.33
CA ALA A 117 -13.29 -5.12 -10.26
C ALA A 117 -12.92 -3.65 -9.97
N GLY A 118 -13.57 -2.73 -10.67
CA GLY A 118 -13.40 -1.29 -10.47
C GLY A 118 -14.61 -0.49 -10.97
N ALA A 119 -14.70 0.76 -10.52
CA ALA A 119 -15.75 1.69 -10.93
C ALA A 119 -15.41 2.40 -12.25
N GLN A 120 -14.13 2.53 -12.59
CA GLN A 120 -13.67 3.28 -13.77
C GLN A 120 -12.41 2.66 -14.38
N LEU A 121 -12.29 2.80 -15.70
CA LEU A 121 -11.07 2.46 -16.43
C LEU A 121 -9.98 3.50 -16.13
N THR A 122 -8.90 3.07 -15.48
CA THR A 122 -7.74 3.91 -15.18
C THR A 122 -6.47 3.30 -15.77
N GLY A 123 -5.43 4.10 -16.00
CA GLY A 123 -4.15 3.59 -16.52
C GLY A 123 -3.52 2.51 -15.62
N GLU A 124 -3.69 2.62 -14.30
CA GLU A 124 -3.24 1.59 -13.35
C GLU A 124 -4.01 0.29 -13.52
N LEU A 125 -5.33 0.35 -13.69
CA LEU A 125 -6.17 -0.83 -13.91
C LEU A 125 -5.84 -1.48 -15.24
N VAL A 126 -5.74 -0.70 -16.32
CA VAL A 126 -5.35 -1.19 -17.65
C VAL A 126 -4.01 -1.93 -17.58
N ARG A 127 -3.00 -1.34 -16.93
CA ARG A 127 -1.69 -1.99 -16.73
C ARG A 127 -1.84 -3.34 -16.01
N VAL A 128 -2.55 -3.36 -14.87
CA VAL A 128 -2.72 -4.57 -14.05
C VAL A 128 -3.47 -5.65 -14.80
N VAL A 129 -4.58 -5.32 -15.45
CA VAL A 129 -5.34 -6.29 -16.27
C VAL A 129 -4.49 -6.82 -17.41
N THR A 130 -3.73 -5.97 -18.09
CA THR A 130 -2.83 -6.39 -19.17
C THR A 130 -1.79 -7.39 -18.65
N GLU A 131 -1.07 -7.05 -17.57
CA GLU A 131 -0.05 -7.93 -16.98
C GLU A 131 -0.61 -9.28 -16.53
N LEU A 132 -1.80 -9.28 -15.92
CA LEU A 132 -2.48 -10.52 -15.50
C LEU A 132 -2.94 -11.35 -16.70
N SER A 133 -3.49 -10.70 -17.73
CA SER A 133 -4.00 -11.40 -18.93
C SER A 133 -2.89 -12.09 -19.72
N LEU A 134 -1.67 -11.53 -19.70
CA LEU A 134 -0.52 -12.14 -20.36
C LEU A 134 0.03 -13.35 -19.61
N ARG A 135 -0.25 -13.46 -18.30
CA ARG A 135 0.30 -14.52 -17.44
C ARG A 135 -0.72 -15.59 -17.08
N ASN A 136 -2.01 -15.26 -17.11
CA ASN A 136 -3.09 -16.10 -16.61
C ASN A 136 -4.14 -16.37 -17.69
N ARG A 137 -4.67 -17.60 -17.71
CA ARG A 137 -5.65 -18.01 -18.72
C ARG A 137 -7.07 -17.48 -18.45
N TYR A 138 -7.45 -17.35 -17.17
CA TYR A 138 -8.82 -17.00 -16.78
C TYR A 138 -8.83 -15.68 -16.02
N VAL A 139 -8.96 -14.58 -16.75
CA VAL A 139 -9.09 -13.23 -16.17
C VAL A 139 -10.50 -12.70 -16.42
N LEU A 140 -11.14 -12.28 -15.34
CA LEU A 140 -12.48 -11.69 -15.31
C LEU A 140 -12.33 -10.19 -15.04
N LEU A 141 -13.07 -9.37 -15.77
CA LEU A 141 -13.03 -7.92 -15.64
C LEU A 141 -14.44 -7.37 -15.41
N ASP A 142 -14.66 -6.83 -14.21
CA ASP A 142 -15.87 -6.12 -13.82
C ASP A 142 -15.63 -4.60 -13.85
N LEU A 143 -16.19 -3.96 -14.87
CA LEU A 143 -16.18 -2.52 -15.09
C LEU A 143 -17.53 -2.09 -15.67
N PRO A 144 -18.11 -0.96 -15.23
CA PRO A 144 -19.38 -0.48 -15.78
C PRO A 144 -19.23 0.03 -17.22
N TYR A 145 -18.07 0.61 -17.58
CA TYR A 145 -17.81 1.17 -18.90
C TYR A 145 -16.34 0.97 -19.32
N GLY A 146 -16.09 0.88 -20.62
CA GLY A 146 -14.74 0.85 -21.21
C GLY A 146 -14.02 -0.51 -21.21
N GLY A 147 -14.56 -1.52 -20.53
CA GLY A 147 -13.99 -2.89 -20.51
C GLY A 147 -13.95 -3.55 -21.89
N GLU A 148 -14.95 -3.29 -22.74
CA GLU A 148 -15.02 -3.83 -24.11
C GLU A 148 -13.88 -3.33 -25.01
N GLU A 149 -13.53 -2.04 -24.90
CA GLU A 149 -12.41 -1.46 -25.66
C GLU A 149 -11.09 -2.11 -25.25
N LEU A 150 -10.86 -2.21 -23.94
CA LEU A 150 -9.68 -2.86 -23.41
C LEU A 150 -9.59 -4.33 -23.86
N CYS A 151 -10.69 -5.09 -23.78
CA CYS A 151 -10.72 -6.48 -24.21
C CYS A 151 -10.41 -6.62 -25.70
N ARG A 152 -10.98 -5.74 -26.55
CA ARG A 152 -10.70 -5.73 -27.99
C ARG A 152 -9.24 -5.39 -28.28
N GLN A 153 -8.69 -4.40 -27.58
CA GLN A 153 -7.28 -4.03 -27.69
C GLN A 153 -6.38 -5.21 -27.31
N LEU A 154 -6.59 -5.83 -26.15
CA LEU A 154 -5.81 -6.97 -25.68
C LEU A 154 -5.88 -8.18 -26.61
N ARG A 155 -7.06 -8.44 -27.20
CA ARG A 155 -7.23 -9.50 -28.19
C ARG A 155 -6.48 -9.22 -29.48
N ARG A 156 -6.44 -7.97 -29.94
CA ARG A 156 -5.73 -7.56 -31.16
C ARG A 156 -4.22 -7.56 -30.98
N GLU A 157 -3.74 -7.03 -29.86
CA GLU A 157 -2.30 -6.86 -29.60
C GLU A 157 -1.62 -8.14 -29.11
N TYR A 158 -2.30 -8.91 -28.25
CA TYR A 158 -1.69 -10.04 -27.54
C TYR A 158 -2.42 -11.37 -27.74
N GLY A 159 -3.56 -11.40 -28.45
CA GLY A 159 -4.34 -12.62 -28.67
C GLY A 159 -5.06 -13.15 -27.43
N VAL A 160 -5.10 -12.38 -26.33
CA VAL A 160 -5.75 -12.80 -25.06
C VAL A 160 -7.22 -12.38 -25.02
N SER A 161 -8.04 -13.10 -24.27
CA SER A 161 -9.47 -12.79 -24.10
C SER A 161 -9.84 -12.75 -22.61
N LEU A 162 -10.71 -11.81 -22.27
CA LEU A 162 -11.21 -11.58 -20.92
C LEU A 162 -12.69 -11.94 -20.83
N LEU A 163 -13.13 -12.42 -19.67
CA LEU A 163 -14.56 -12.46 -19.36
C LEU A 163 -14.99 -11.07 -18.87
N LEU A 164 -15.79 -10.38 -19.67
CA LEU A 164 -16.35 -9.07 -19.33
C LEU A 164 -17.64 -9.22 -18.54
N SER A 165 -17.88 -8.27 -17.62
CA SER A 165 -19.12 -8.17 -16.82
C SER A 165 -19.52 -9.51 -16.20
N PRO A 166 -18.61 -10.15 -15.44
CA PRO A 166 -18.88 -11.43 -14.81
C PRO A 166 -20.07 -11.30 -13.84
N ALA A 167 -20.87 -12.37 -13.74
CA ALA A 167 -21.92 -12.46 -12.74
C ALA A 167 -21.32 -12.41 -11.33
N LYS A 168 -22.13 -12.03 -10.35
CA LYS A 168 -21.69 -11.90 -8.95
C LYS A 168 -21.06 -13.19 -8.43
N GLU A 169 -21.66 -14.33 -8.75
CA GLU A 169 -21.20 -15.66 -8.34
C GLU A 169 -19.82 -15.98 -8.93
N GLN A 170 -19.52 -15.48 -10.14
CA GLN A 170 -18.23 -15.66 -10.79
C GLN A 170 -17.13 -14.79 -10.15
N LEU A 171 -17.49 -13.57 -9.70
CA LEU A 171 -16.59 -12.71 -8.93
C LEU A 171 -16.29 -13.32 -7.56
N GLU A 172 -17.31 -13.83 -6.87
CA GLU A 172 -17.15 -14.46 -5.55
C GLU A 172 -16.38 -15.78 -5.62
N GLY A 173 -16.52 -16.51 -6.72
CA GLY A 173 -15.79 -17.75 -7.01
C GLY A 173 -14.39 -17.57 -7.60
N ALA A 174 -13.89 -16.33 -7.74
CA ALA A 174 -12.52 -16.10 -8.17
C ALA A 174 -11.52 -16.52 -7.09
N ASP A 175 -10.41 -17.14 -7.49
CA ASP A 175 -9.35 -17.56 -6.56
C ASP A 175 -8.61 -16.34 -5.99
N VAL A 176 -8.46 -15.30 -6.81
CA VAL A 176 -7.88 -14.01 -6.47
C VAL A 176 -8.76 -12.88 -7.03
N LEU A 177 -9.20 -11.97 -6.16
CA LEU A 177 -10.05 -10.83 -6.50
C LEU A 177 -9.33 -9.53 -6.17
N LEU A 178 -9.07 -8.70 -7.18
CA LEU A 178 -8.48 -7.38 -7.06
C LEU A 178 -9.58 -6.32 -7.08
N LEU A 179 -9.69 -5.53 -6.00
CA LEU A 179 -10.70 -4.51 -5.85
C LEU A 179 -10.09 -3.11 -5.98
N PHE A 180 -10.31 -2.44 -7.10
CA PHE A 180 -9.88 -1.04 -7.30
C PHE A 180 -10.77 -0.04 -6.56
N ASP A 181 -11.98 -0.47 -6.18
CA ASP A 181 -12.99 0.29 -5.44
C ASP A 181 -13.65 -0.62 -4.39
N ARG A 182 -14.23 -0.01 -3.35
CA ARG A 182 -14.88 -0.75 -2.25
C ARG A 182 -16.16 -1.44 -2.75
N ARG A 183 -16.28 -2.74 -2.50
CA ARG A 183 -17.45 -3.58 -2.82
C ARG A 183 -17.86 -4.37 -1.58
N GLU A 184 -18.94 -3.96 -0.94
CA GLU A 184 -19.47 -4.62 0.27
C GLU A 184 -20.55 -5.67 -0.04
N ASP A 185 -21.05 -5.66 -1.27
CA ASP A 185 -22.05 -6.58 -1.78
C ASP A 185 -21.49 -7.99 -2.02
N LEU A 186 -20.17 -8.10 -2.22
CA LEU A 186 -19.48 -9.35 -2.54
C LEU A 186 -19.08 -10.12 -1.28
N LYS A 187 -19.19 -11.44 -1.33
CA LYS A 187 -18.65 -12.39 -0.34
C LYS A 187 -17.63 -13.32 -1.01
N PRO A 188 -16.39 -12.86 -1.24
CA PRO A 188 -15.40 -13.62 -1.98
C PRO A 188 -14.97 -14.88 -1.21
N GLY A 189 -14.92 -16.02 -1.89
CA GLY A 189 -14.36 -17.26 -1.34
C GLY A 189 -12.82 -17.33 -1.45
N GLY A 190 -12.25 -16.56 -2.39
CA GLY A 190 -10.81 -16.51 -2.66
C GLY A 190 -10.05 -15.45 -1.87
N ALA A 191 -8.81 -15.17 -2.29
CA ALA A 191 -8.02 -14.09 -1.71
C ALA A 191 -8.46 -12.74 -2.28
N VAL A 192 -8.60 -11.73 -1.41
CA VAL A 192 -9.00 -10.39 -1.82
C VAL A 192 -7.83 -9.43 -1.64
N LEU A 193 -7.52 -8.68 -2.70
CA LEU A 193 -6.49 -7.67 -2.75
C LEU A 193 -7.19 -6.30 -2.85
N PRO A 194 -7.36 -5.58 -1.74
CA PRO A 194 -7.95 -4.25 -1.77
C PRO A 194 -6.93 -3.22 -2.24
N LEU A 195 -7.23 -2.59 -3.37
CA LEU A 195 -6.42 -1.59 -4.07
C LEU A 195 -7.07 -0.21 -4.06
N TYR A 196 -7.96 0.05 -3.09
CA TYR A 196 -8.67 1.31 -2.90
C TYR A 196 -8.24 2.01 -1.59
N GLU A 197 -8.60 3.29 -1.46
CA GLU A 197 -8.23 4.13 -0.32
C GLU A 197 -8.89 3.68 0.99
N GLY A 198 -8.13 3.71 2.09
CA GLY A 198 -8.65 3.28 3.40
C GLY A 198 -8.81 1.77 3.58
N ALA A 199 -8.24 0.96 2.69
CA ALA A 199 -8.15 -0.48 2.88
C ALA A 199 -7.33 -0.82 4.14
N SER A 200 -7.92 -1.59 5.05
CA SER A 200 -7.29 -2.01 6.32
C SER A 200 -6.33 -3.20 6.16
N THR A 201 -6.46 -3.98 5.08
CA THR A 201 -5.57 -5.11 4.80
C THR A 201 -4.13 -4.63 4.65
N PRO A 202 -3.16 -5.20 5.37
CA PRO A 202 -1.76 -4.79 5.26
C PRO A 202 -1.23 -5.03 3.84
N LEU A 203 -0.19 -4.28 3.47
CA LEU A 203 0.58 -4.58 2.27
C LEU A 203 1.26 -5.96 2.41
N PRO A 204 1.52 -6.68 1.31
CA PRO A 204 2.29 -7.90 1.37
C PRO A 204 3.73 -7.58 1.82
N PRO A 205 4.54 -8.59 2.21
CA PRO A 205 5.95 -8.36 2.51
C PRO A 205 6.64 -7.65 1.33
N LEU A 206 7.28 -6.50 1.59
CA LEU A 206 7.96 -5.71 0.57
C LEU A 206 9.47 -5.77 0.79
N LEU A 207 10.17 -6.31 -0.20
CA LEU A 207 11.62 -6.46 -0.22
C LEU A 207 12.26 -5.34 -1.02
N LEU A 208 13.37 -4.83 -0.49
CA LEU A 208 14.24 -3.87 -1.16
C LEU A 208 15.66 -4.44 -1.25
N PRO A 209 16.49 -3.94 -2.18
CA PRO A 209 17.92 -4.17 -2.15
C PRO A 209 18.52 -3.77 -0.78
N PRO A 210 19.42 -4.58 -0.18
CA PRO A 210 19.95 -4.33 1.16
C PRO A 210 20.52 -2.93 1.39
N ALA A 211 21.27 -2.40 0.40
CA ALA A 211 21.84 -1.05 0.45
C ALA A 211 20.80 0.08 0.54
N MET A 212 19.56 -0.16 0.08
CA MET A 212 18.46 0.79 0.23
C MET A 212 17.75 0.61 1.56
N GLU A 213 17.59 -0.65 1.99
CA GLU A 213 16.94 -1.02 3.25
C GLU A 213 17.63 -0.37 4.45
N GLU A 214 18.97 -0.43 4.51
CA GLU A 214 19.78 0.15 5.59
C GLU A 214 19.64 1.67 5.71
N ARG A 215 19.21 2.35 4.63
CA ARG A 215 19.04 3.81 4.59
C ARG A 215 17.65 4.25 5.05
N LEU A 216 16.73 3.33 5.28
CA LEU A 216 15.38 3.66 5.74
C LEU A 216 15.37 3.96 7.25
N PRO A 217 14.61 4.98 7.70
CA PRO A 217 14.39 5.21 9.12
C PRO A 217 13.56 4.08 9.73
N VAL A 218 13.96 3.66 10.94
CA VAL A 218 13.21 2.69 11.76
C VAL A 218 12.02 3.38 12.46
N GLY A 219 10.91 2.66 12.60
CA GLY A 219 9.73 3.09 13.36
C GLY A 219 8.75 4.00 12.60
N ALA A 220 8.94 4.14 11.28
CA ALA A 220 7.97 4.75 10.37
C ALA A 220 7.18 3.65 9.65
N ASP A 221 5.90 3.91 9.38
CA ASP A 221 5.06 3.04 8.58
C ASP A 221 5.73 2.75 7.24
N ARG A 222 6.20 1.51 7.11
CA ARG A 222 6.97 1.06 5.96
C ARG A 222 6.19 1.22 4.66
N GLY A 223 4.89 0.89 4.67
CA GLY A 223 4.04 0.99 3.48
C GLY A 223 3.91 2.43 3.00
N GLN A 224 3.62 3.35 3.91
CA GLN A 224 3.50 4.78 3.64
C GLN A 224 4.84 5.38 3.18
N LEU A 225 5.95 4.96 3.79
CA LEU A 225 7.28 5.43 3.41
C LEU A 225 7.65 4.99 1.99
N LEU A 226 7.48 3.71 1.66
CA LEU A 226 7.76 3.20 0.32
C LEU A 226 6.82 3.82 -0.72
N ALA A 227 5.57 4.08 -0.36
CA ALA A 227 4.63 4.78 -1.23
C ALA A 227 5.10 6.21 -1.52
N ALA A 228 5.50 6.96 -0.48
CA ALA A 228 6.05 8.32 -0.61
C ALA A 228 7.31 8.36 -1.50
N LEU A 229 8.25 7.43 -1.27
CA LEU A 229 9.50 7.34 -2.02
C LEU A 229 9.27 6.98 -3.48
N ARG A 230 8.33 6.07 -3.75
CA ARG A 230 7.96 5.70 -5.13
C ARG A 230 7.25 6.84 -5.84
N GLU A 231 6.32 7.53 -5.18
CA GLU A 231 5.62 8.68 -5.75
C GLU A 231 6.59 9.81 -6.12
N ALA A 232 7.63 10.02 -5.30
CA ALA A 232 8.67 11.01 -5.56
C ALA A 232 9.74 10.57 -6.58
N GLY A 233 9.66 9.34 -7.11
CA GLY A 233 10.63 8.79 -8.04
C GLY A 233 11.98 8.39 -7.42
N ALA A 234 12.09 8.42 -6.09
CA ALA A 234 13.27 7.94 -5.36
C ALA A 234 13.42 6.42 -5.44
N LEU A 235 12.29 5.70 -5.57
CA LEU A 235 12.24 4.28 -5.90
C LEU A 235 11.63 4.09 -7.28
N ARG A 236 12.38 3.43 -8.16
CA ARG A 236 11.98 3.07 -9.52
C ARG A 236 11.08 1.83 -9.52
N PRO A 237 10.23 1.65 -10.56
CA PRO A 237 9.56 0.38 -10.79
C PRO A 237 10.57 -0.80 -10.79
N GLY A 238 10.20 -1.91 -10.15
CA GLY A 238 11.06 -3.10 -10.03
C GLY A 238 12.09 -3.07 -8.91
N GLN A 239 12.31 -1.94 -8.22
CA GLN A 239 13.17 -1.89 -7.03
C GLN A 239 12.47 -2.38 -5.75
N ILE A 240 11.13 -2.42 -5.78
CA ILE A 240 10.31 -3.02 -4.72
C ILE A 240 9.82 -4.36 -5.23
N THR A 241 10.16 -5.43 -4.53
CA THR A 241 9.71 -6.79 -4.86
C THR A 241 8.68 -7.23 -3.83
N VAL A 242 7.59 -7.83 -4.29
CA VAL A 242 6.63 -8.49 -3.40
C VAL A 242 7.20 -9.83 -2.98
N GLY A 243 7.39 -10.01 -1.68
CA GLY A 243 7.74 -11.29 -1.07
C GLY A 243 6.51 -12.18 -0.90
N VAL A 244 6.74 -13.48 -0.79
CA VAL A 244 5.67 -14.43 -0.47
C VAL A 244 5.25 -14.22 0.99
N PRO A 245 3.94 -14.07 1.29
CA PRO A 245 3.48 -14.02 2.67
C PRO A 245 3.88 -15.32 3.36
N GLN A 246 4.74 -15.23 4.38
CA GLN A 246 5.03 -16.37 5.24
C GLN A 246 3.76 -16.67 6.03
N THR A 247 3.09 -17.77 5.71
CA THR A 247 2.06 -18.35 6.58
C THR A 247 2.71 -18.60 7.95
N GLU A 248 2.13 -18.09 9.04
CA GLU A 248 2.67 -18.10 10.41
C GLU A 248 2.89 -19.51 11.04
N THR A 249 3.04 -20.58 10.25
CA THR A 249 3.17 -21.97 10.74
C THR A 249 4.62 -22.46 10.87
N GLN A 250 5.63 -21.59 10.85
CA GLN A 250 7.02 -21.97 11.14
C GLN A 250 7.65 -21.03 12.19
N LYS A 251 6.99 -20.88 13.33
CA LYS A 251 7.59 -20.41 14.59
C LYS A 251 7.28 -21.36 15.75
N MET A 252 7.38 -22.66 15.54
CA MET A 252 7.48 -23.62 16.64
C MET A 252 8.38 -24.78 16.22
N LEU A 253 9.68 -24.62 16.46
CA LEU A 253 10.62 -25.71 16.73
C LEU A 253 11.80 -25.07 17.48
N PRO A 254 11.85 -25.15 18.82
CA PRO A 254 13.09 -24.92 19.53
C PRO A 254 13.97 -26.18 19.41
N THR A 255 15.27 -25.97 19.22
CA THR A 255 16.31 -26.96 19.54
C THR A 255 16.53 -26.96 21.05
#